data_AF-A0A353CZJ5-F1
#
_entry.id   AF-A0A353CZJ5-F1
#
_cell.length_a   1.000
_cell.length_b   1.000
_cell.length_c   1.000
_cell.angle_alpha   90.00
_cell.angle_beta   90.00
_cell.angle_gamma   90.00
#
_symmetry.space_group_name_H-M   'P 1'
#
loop_
_entity.id
_entity.type
_entity.pdbx_description
1 polymer ?
#
loop_
_entity_poly.entity_id
_entity_poly.type
_entity_poly.pdbx_seq_one_letter_code
_entity_poly.pdbx_strand_id
1 'polypeptide(L)'
;MTHILLVPNALKGSLTANEAKTAMEAGVRNACSDCTIVSRPIADGGDGFAEIIGGESGTETVSVEVHDPLGRIVEANFSYNAGDSTAMIDVASACGLAYLKESEYDPLVTSSYGVGELISQVLDLNISHLIIGIGGTATNDAGIGMAAALGVRFLDMAGEEIKIPAGDDLGRISRIDMSDFDPRLANVTVDALCDVNNPLLGEKGAAHVYAPQKGASKEVVERLENGMQHLVTLLSLDLGFNLAHAEGAGAGGGIAAGLAAFLNASLRKGIDMVIEQLHIDDDLDAADLIITTEGRLDSQTLSHGK
;
A
#
# COMPACT_ATOMS: atom_id res chain seq x y z
N MET A 1 -9.24 -3.40 -39.25
CA MET A 1 -8.64 -2.26 -38.52
C MET A 1 -7.79 -2.90 -37.44
N THR A 2 -6.49 -2.60 -37.38
CA THR A 2 -5.61 -3.23 -36.38
C THR A 2 -6.00 -2.75 -35.00
N HIS A 3 -6.20 -3.69 -34.07
CA HIS A 3 -6.49 -3.39 -32.68
C HIS A 3 -5.19 -3.39 -31.88
N ILE A 4 -4.83 -2.23 -31.32
CA ILE A 4 -3.60 -2.04 -30.56
C ILE A 4 -3.96 -1.77 -29.11
N LEU A 5 -3.49 -2.63 -28.21
CA LEU A 5 -3.62 -2.45 -26.76
C LEU A 5 -2.34 -1.83 -26.22
N LEU A 6 -2.48 -0.71 -25.51
CA LEU A 6 -1.40 -0.03 -24.81
C LEU A 6 -1.53 -0.31 -23.31
N VAL A 7 -0.52 -0.92 -22.71
CA VAL A 7 -0.51 -1.27 -21.28
C VAL A 7 0.70 -0.61 -20.58
N PRO A 8 0.79 0.73 -20.51
CA PRO A 8 1.96 1.40 -19.95
C PRO A 8 2.02 1.30 -18.43
N ASN A 9 3.18 0.94 -17.89
CA ASN A 9 3.54 1.24 -16.51
C ASN A 9 4.37 2.54 -16.46
N ALA A 10 4.47 3.15 -15.28
CA ALA A 10 5.23 4.37 -15.06
C ALA A 10 6.72 4.18 -15.39
N LEU A 11 7.29 5.19 -16.03
CA LEU A 11 8.73 5.33 -16.19
C LEU A 11 9.28 5.99 -14.92
N LYS A 12 9.49 5.20 -13.86
CA LYS A 12 9.91 5.69 -12.51
C LYS A 12 10.99 6.78 -12.60
N GLY A 13 10.71 7.95 -12.02
CA GLY A 13 11.58 9.12 -12.06
C GLY A 13 11.49 9.98 -13.35
N SER A 14 10.57 9.66 -14.26
CA SER A 14 10.37 10.38 -15.53
C SER A 14 8.90 10.64 -15.85
N LEU A 15 8.14 9.62 -16.29
CA LEU A 15 6.74 9.75 -16.71
C LEU A 15 5.84 8.89 -15.84
N THR A 16 4.68 9.41 -15.47
CA THR A 16 3.56 8.63 -14.91
C THR A 16 3.02 7.65 -15.96
N ALA A 17 2.26 6.63 -15.54
CA ALA A 17 1.62 5.70 -16.47
C ALA A 17 0.65 6.42 -17.43
N ASN A 18 -0.04 7.47 -16.95
CA ASN A 18 -0.93 8.30 -17.77
C ASN A 18 -0.17 9.17 -18.80
N GLU A 19 0.98 9.73 -18.43
CA GLU A 19 1.84 10.45 -19.38
C GLU A 19 2.44 9.50 -20.41
N ALA A 20 2.90 8.32 -19.99
CA ALA A 20 3.38 7.26 -20.88
C ALA A 20 2.29 6.81 -21.87
N LYS A 21 1.07 6.56 -21.38
CA LYS A 21 -0.13 6.32 -22.21
C LYS A 21 -0.28 7.40 -23.28
N THR A 22 -0.29 8.67 -22.87
CA THR A 22 -0.51 9.80 -23.79
C THR A 22 0.56 9.86 -24.88
N ALA A 23 1.82 9.64 -24.51
CA ALA A 23 2.93 9.60 -25.45
C ALA A 23 2.85 8.41 -26.42
N MET A 24 2.49 7.22 -25.92
CA MET A 24 2.33 6.01 -26.73
C MET A 24 1.18 6.13 -27.72
N GLU A 25 0.03 6.64 -27.28
CA GLU A 25 -1.10 6.91 -28.16
C GLU A 25 -0.73 7.85 -29.30
N ALA A 26 0.01 8.92 -29.01
CA ALA A 26 0.48 9.85 -30.03
C ALA A 26 1.42 9.18 -31.04
N GLY A 27 2.34 8.34 -30.57
CA GLY A 27 3.25 7.57 -31.42
C GLY A 27 2.52 6.60 -32.35
N VAL A 28 1.55 5.85 -31.80
CA VAL A 28 0.75 4.90 -32.58
C VAL A 28 -0.09 5.62 -33.63
N ARG A 29 -0.79 6.70 -33.28
CA ARG A 29 -1.60 7.48 -34.24
C ARG A 29 -0.76 8.06 -35.37
N ASN A 30 0.51 8.42 -35.11
CA ASN A 30 1.43 8.90 -36.13
C ASN A 30 1.89 7.79 -37.10
N ALA A 31 2.07 6.57 -36.60
CA ALA A 31 2.52 5.43 -37.41
C ALA A 31 1.37 4.71 -38.13
N CYS A 32 0.18 4.64 -37.53
CA CYS A 32 -1.00 3.97 -38.05
C CYS A 32 -2.26 4.81 -37.78
N SER A 33 -2.76 5.49 -38.82
CA SER A 33 -3.96 6.34 -38.72
C SER A 33 -5.28 5.56 -38.74
N ASP A 34 -5.26 4.28 -39.17
CA ASP A 34 -6.43 3.40 -39.32
C ASP A 34 -6.33 2.20 -38.36
N CYS A 35 -6.14 2.51 -37.06
CA CYS A 35 -6.12 1.53 -35.97
C CYS A 35 -7.14 1.92 -34.88
N THR A 36 -7.59 0.92 -34.12
CA THR A 36 -8.29 1.11 -32.85
C THR A 36 -7.26 1.02 -31.73
N ILE A 37 -7.27 1.99 -30.82
CA ILE A 37 -6.37 2.03 -29.67
C ILE A 37 -7.20 1.88 -28.40
N VAL A 38 -6.87 0.87 -27.59
CA VAL A 38 -7.33 0.74 -26.21
C VAL A 38 -6.12 0.96 -25.30
N SER A 39 -6.26 1.78 -24.27
CA SER A 39 -5.16 2.14 -23.37
C SER A 39 -5.54 1.83 -21.94
N ARG A 40 -4.81 0.91 -21.31
CA ARG A 40 -4.94 0.50 -19.91
C ARG A 40 -3.65 0.82 -19.16
N PRO A 41 -3.47 2.04 -18.62
CA PRO A 41 -2.32 2.30 -17.75
C PRO A 41 -2.38 1.35 -16.55
N ILE A 42 -1.22 0.84 -16.13
CA ILE A 42 -1.10 -0.12 -15.01
C ILE A 42 -0.13 0.38 -13.95
N ALA A 43 -0.26 -0.15 -12.74
CA ALA A 43 0.67 0.05 -11.63
C ALA A 43 0.87 -1.23 -10.85
N ASP A 44 2.07 -1.46 -10.34
CA ASP A 44 2.48 -2.66 -9.60
C ASP A 44 2.15 -2.56 -8.10
N GLY A 45 1.05 -1.90 -7.74
CA GLY A 45 0.62 -1.68 -6.35
C GLY A 45 1.43 -0.65 -5.54
N GLY A 46 2.36 0.06 -6.20
CA GLY A 46 3.08 1.20 -5.64
C GLY A 46 2.38 2.55 -5.83
N ASP A 47 3.13 3.64 -5.67
CA ASP A 47 2.61 5.02 -5.76
C ASP A 47 1.83 5.28 -7.05
N GLY A 48 0.59 5.79 -6.92
CA GLY A 48 -0.28 6.14 -8.04
C GLY A 48 -1.17 4.98 -8.51
N PHE A 49 -1.15 3.83 -7.82
CA PHE A 49 -2.03 2.70 -8.12
C PHE A 49 -3.50 3.09 -8.01
N ALA A 50 -3.90 3.75 -6.91
CA ALA A 50 -5.28 4.17 -6.72
C ALA A 50 -5.75 5.10 -7.87
N GLU A 51 -4.93 6.06 -8.29
CA GLU A 51 -5.24 6.97 -9.39
C GLU A 51 -5.34 6.25 -10.74
N ILE A 52 -4.48 5.26 -10.99
CA ILE A 52 -4.44 4.53 -12.26
C ILE A 52 -5.68 3.65 -12.44
N ILE A 53 -6.06 2.86 -11.42
CA ILE A 53 -7.31 2.09 -11.49
C ILE A 53 -8.51 3.04 -11.39
N GLY A 54 -8.38 4.16 -10.68
CA GLY A 54 -9.41 5.18 -10.57
C GLY A 54 -9.62 6.06 -11.79
N GLY A 55 -8.76 5.96 -12.81
CA GLY A 55 -8.93 6.64 -14.09
C GLY A 55 -9.97 5.98 -15.02
N GLU A 56 -10.56 4.86 -14.61
CA GLU A 56 -11.60 4.16 -15.36
C GLU A 56 -12.99 4.81 -15.20
N SER A 57 -13.89 4.52 -16.14
CA SER A 57 -15.23 5.13 -16.14
C SER A 57 -16.02 4.72 -14.89
N GLY A 58 -16.42 5.69 -14.08
CA GLY A 58 -17.24 5.47 -12.88
C GLY A 58 -16.49 5.55 -11.55
N THR A 59 -15.17 5.72 -11.58
CA THR A 59 -14.37 5.95 -10.38
C THR A 59 -14.14 7.44 -10.14
N GLU A 60 -14.31 7.87 -8.90
CA GLU A 60 -14.09 9.25 -8.45
C GLU A 60 -12.86 9.32 -7.54
N THR A 61 -12.03 10.36 -7.70
CA THR A 61 -10.94 10.66 -6.76
C THR A 61 -11.45 11.58 -5.67
N VAL A 62 -11.29 11.18 -4.42
CA VAL A 62 -11.72 11.93 -3.24
C VAL A 62 -10.51 12.32 -2.41
N SER A 63 -10.49 13.58 -1.96
CA SER A 63 -9.43 14.16 -1.13
C SER A 63 -9.92 14.33 0.30
N VAL A 64 -9.10 13.93 1.27
CA VAL A 64 -9.41 14.00 2.70
C VAL A 64 -8.20 14.45 3.51
N GLU A 65 -8.44 15.06 4.67
CA GLU A 65 -7.39 15.42 5.61
C GLU A 65 -7.07 14.23 6.52
N VAL A 66 -5.78 13.92 6.66
CA VAL A 66 -5.25 12.87 7.55
C VAL A 66 -3.91 13.32 8.16
N HIS A 67 -3.44 12.62 9.18
CA HIS A 67 -2.12 12.81 9.75
C HIS A 67 -1.02 12.17 8.89
N ASP A 68 0.02 12.94 8.59
CA ASP A 68 1.24 12.46 7.95
C ASP A 68 2.10 11.62 8.93
N PRO A 69 3.25 11.06 8.49
CA PRO A 69 4.09 10.24 9.36
C PRO A 69 4.50 10.91 10.68
N LEU A 70 4.58 12.24 10.74
CA LEU A 70 5.00 13.02 11.91
C LEU A 70 3.82 13.66 12.66
N GLY A 71 2.58 13.33 12.29
CA GLY A 71 1.38 13.86 12.93
C GLY A 71 0.96 15.26 12.46
N ARG A 72 1.42 15.71 11.29
CA ARG A 72 0.96 16.96 10.67
C ARG A 72 -0.23 16.67 9.77
N ILE A 73 -1.17 17.60 9.63
CA ILE A 73 -2.29 17.42 8.71
C ILE A 73 -1.82 17.58 7.26
N VAL A 74 -2.16 16.60 6.42
CA VAL A 74 -1.93 16.59 4.97
C VAL A 74 -3.19 16.17 4.24
N GLU A 75 -3.27 16.52 2.96
CA GLU A 75 -4.29 16.01 2.04
C GLU A 75 -3.84 14.65 1.49
N ALA A 76 -4.67 13.64 1.71
CA ALA A 76 -4.54 12.30 1.14
C ALA A 76 -5.66 12.07 0.14
N ASN A 77 -5.36 11.33 -0.92
CA ASN A 77 -6.32 10.98 -1.96
C ASN A 77 -6.61 9.48 -1.94
N PHE A 78 -7.83 9.13 -2.29
CA PHE A 78 -8.25 7.77 -2.60
C PHE A 78 -9.20 7.77 -3.80
N SER A 79 -9.40 6.59 -4.38
CA SER A 79 -10.31 6.38 -5.50
C SER A 79 -11.48 5.53 -5.07
N TYR A 80 -12.69 5.85 -5.55
CA TYR A 80 -13.93 5.15 -5.19
C TYR A 80 -14.81 4.91 -6.40
N ASN A 81 -15.16 3.65 -6.63
CA ASN A 81 -16.11 3.23 -7.64
C ASN A 81 -17.46 2.90 -6.98
N ALA A 82 -18.46 3.75 -7.23
CA ALA A 82 -19.79 3.55 -6.68
C ALA A 82 -20.56 2.40 -7.35
N GLY A 83 -20.14 1.96 -8.54
CA GLY A 83 -20.80 0.91 -9.31
C GLY A 83 -20.67 -0.47 -8.67
N ASP A 84 -19.52 -0.76 -8.07
CA ASP A 84 -19.21 -2.03 -7.40
C ASP A 84 -18.87 -1.85 -5.91
N SER A 85 -18.94 -0.62 -5.38
CA SER A 85 -18.63 -0.29 -3.99
C SER A 85 -17.19 -0.64 -3.59
N THR A 86 -16.27 -0.46 -4.53
CA THR A 86 -14.82 -0.65 -4.34
C THR A 86 -14.13 0.68 -4.07
N ALA A 87 -13.26 0.72 -3.07
CA ALA A 87 -12.34 1.83 -2.86
C ALA A 87 -10.89 1.37 -2.93
N MET A 88 -10.02 2.25 -3.43
CA MET A 88 -8.60 2.03 -3.55
C MET A 88 -7.84 3.14 -2.85
N ILE A 89 -6.89 2.75 -2.00
CA ILE A 89 -5.99 3.68 -1.31
C ILE A 89 -4.54 3.27 -1.57
N ASP A 90 -3.65 4.26 -1.58
CA ASP A 90 -2.21 4.04 -1.49
C ASP A 90 -1.76 4.44 -0.09
N VAL A 91 -1.10 3.55 0.67
CA VAL A 91 -0.65 3.92 2.04
C VAL A 91 0.31 5.12 2.03
N ALA A 92 1.03 5.32 0.92
CA ALA A 92 1.92 6.46 0.72
C ALA A 92 1.20 7.80 0.72
N SER A 93 -0.10 7.85 0.41
CA SER A 93 -0.89 9.10 0.45
C SER A 93 -1.13 9.61 1.86
N ALA A 94 -0.92 8.77 2.88
CA ALA A 94 -0.98 9.20 4.28
C ALA A 94 0.38 9.11 4.97
N CYS A 95 1.17 8.06 4.69
CA CYS A 95 2.41 7.79 5.42
C CYS A 95 3.67 7.71 4.54
N GLY A 96 3.66 8.36 3.36
CA GLY A 96 4.74 8.30 2.38
C GLY A 96 5.99 9.10 2.76
N LEU A 97 7.16 8.65 2.27
CA LEU A 97 8.44 9.39 2.35
C LEU A 97 8.37 10.76 1.70
N ALA A 98 7.50 10.94 0.69
CA ALA A 98 7.34 12.20 -0.03
C ALA A 98 6.87 13.38 0.85
N TYR A 99 6.26 13.11 2.01
CA TYR A 99 5.87 14.15 2.98
C TYR A 99 7.04 14.66 3.83
N LEU A 100 8.17 13.95 3.83
CA LEU A 100 9.28 14.22 4.73
C LEU A 100 10.48 14.76 3.95
N LYS A 101 11.20 15.71 4.55
CA LYS A 101 12.57 16.02 4.15
C LYS A 101 13.49 14.90 4.64
N GLU A 102 14.60 14.68 3.96
CA GLU A 102 15.60 13.68 4.37
C GLU A 102 16.09 13.90 5.83
N SER A 103 16.17 15.15 6.29
CA SER A 103 16.51 15.48 7.68
C SER A 103 15.44 15.09 8.71
N GLU A 104 14.23 14.76 8.26
CA GLU A 104 13.08 14.36 9.08
C GLU A 104 12.89 12.83 9.08
N TYR A 105 13.75 12.08 8.38
CA TYR A 105 13.68 10.63 8.31
C TYR A 105 14.07 10.01 9.66
N ASP A 106 13.07 9.53 10.39
CA ASP A 106 13.27 8.80 11.64
C ASP A 106 12.15 7.74 11.83
N PRO A 107 12.43 6.47 11.52
CA PRO A 107 11.42 5.41 11.54
C PRO A 107 11.01 5.00 12.95
N LEU A 108 11.65 5.53 14.01
CA LEU A 108 11.21 5.34 15.39
C LEU A 108 9.97 6.19 15.71
N VAL A 109 9.87 7.39 15.12
CA VAL A 109 8.80 8.35 15.45
C VAL A 109 7.74 8.45 14.37
N THR A 110 7.99 7.92 13.16
CA THR A 110 7.00 7.93 12.10
C THR A 110 5.89 6.90 12.34
N SER A 111 4.63 7.32 12.16
CA SER A 111 3.45 6.50 12.40
C SER A 111 2.60 6.30 11.15
N SER A 112 1.99 5.13 11.02
CA SER A 112 1.00 4.83 9.97
C SER A 112 -0.42 5.30 10.33
N TYR A 113 -0.60 6.08 11.39
CA TYR A 113 -1.90 6.53 11.91
C TYR A 113 -2.83 7.11 10.85
N GLY A 114 -2.33 7.99 9.98
CA GLY A 114 -3.14 8.57 8.90
C GLY A 114 -3.68 7.56 7.90
N VAL A 115 -3.06 6.38 7.75
CA VAL A 115 -3.61 5.30 6.92
C VAL A 115 -4.90 4.78 7.53
N GLY A 116 -4.97 4.62 8.86
CA GLY A 116 -6.21 4.21 9.51
C GLY A 116 -7.28 5.30 9.47
N GLU A 117 -6.90 6.58 9.54
CA GLU A 117 -7.84 7.69 9.30
C GLU A 117 -8.39 7.69 7.87
N LEU A 118 -7.53 7.44 6.88
CA LEU A 118 -7.93 7.30 5.48
C LEU A 118 -8.92 6.15 5.30
N ILE A 119 -8.62 4.98 5.88
CA ILE A 119 -9.52 3.82 5.85
C ILE A 119 -10.85 4.16 6.51
N SER A 120 -10.84 4.82 7.68
CA SER A 120 -12.06 5.21 8.39
C SER A 120 -12.96 6.11 7.54
N GLN A 121 -12.38 7.07 6.80
CA GLN A 121 -13.12 7.95 5.89
C GLN A 121 -13.64 7.20 4.65
N VAL A 122 -12.88 6.23 4.13
CA VAL A 122 -13.35 5.36 3.04
C VAL A 122 -14.56 4.52 3.48
N LEU A 123 -14.58 4.04 4.73
CA LEU A 123 -15.69 3.27 5.28
C LEU A 123 -17.00 4.09 5.40
N ASP A 124 -16.94 5.43 5.42
CA ASP A 124 -18.14 6.28 5.39
C ASP A 124 -18.93 6.14 4.07
N LEU A 125 -18.28 5.64 3.00
CA LEU A 125 -18.89 5.42 1.70
C LEU A 125 -19.65 4.08 1.60
N ASN A 126 -19.69 3.28 2.66
CA ASN A 126 -20.33 1.95 2.71
C ASN A 126 -19.78 0.98 1.66
N ILE A 127 -18.45 0.98 1.48
CA ILE A 127 -17.76 0.07 0.57
C ILE A 127 -17.95 -1.40 0.98
N SER A 128 -17.86 -2.30 0.00
CA SER A 128 -17.75 -3.76 0.23
C SER A 128 -16.35 -4.29 -0.02
N HIS A 129 -15.51 -3.55 -0.74
CA HIS A 129 -14.17 -3.96 -1.11
C HIS A 129 -13.19 -2.79 -0.95
N LEU A 130 -12.08 -3.04 -0.27
CA LEU A 130 -10.98 -2.12 -0.09
C LEU A 130 -9.70 -2.72 -0.67
N ILE A 131 -9.08 -2.01 -1.60
CA ILE A 131 -7.81 -2.37 -2.22
C ILE A 131 -6.73 -1.39 -1.73
N ILE A 132 -5.63 -1.92 -1.20
CA ILE A 132 -4.60 -1.12 -0.54
C ILE A 132 -3.26 -1.34 -1.25
N GLY A 133 -2.75 -0.30 -1.93
CA GLY A 133 -1.40 -0.26 -2.44
C GLY A 133 -0.38 -0.08 -1.31
N ILE A 134 0.60 -1.00 -1.21
CA ILE A 134 1.67 -0.95 -0.19
C ILE A 134 2.99 -0.55 -0.85
N GLY A 135 3.37 0.72 -0.71
CA GLY A 135 4.61 1.26 -1.26
C GLY A 135 4.96 2.62 -0.66
N GLY A 136 6.16 3.12 -0.95
CA GLY A 136 6.53 4.52 -0.68
C GLY A 136 6.57 4.97 0.79
N THR A 137 6.37 4.09 1.77
CA THR A 137 6.19 4.43 3.20
C THR A 137 7.42 5.04 3.87
N ALA A 138 7.20 5.97 4.81
CA ALA A 138 8.20 6.51 5.74
C ALA A 138 8.25 5.78 7.09
N THR A 139 7.33 4.85 7.33
CA THR A 139 7.09 4.23 8.66
C THR A 139 7.79 2.89 8.81
N ASN A 140 8.07 2.48 10.05
CA ASN A 140 8.44 1.10 10.38
C ASN A 140 7.77 0.66 11.68
N ASP A 141 6.47 0.88 11.77
CA ASP A 141 5.64 0.65 12.96
C ASP A 141 4.82 -0.64 12.87
N ALA A 142 5.03 -1.47 11.84
CA ALA A 142 4.25 -2.69 11.60
C ALA A 142 2.73 -2.50 11.51
N GLY A 143 2.27 -1.29 11.15
CA GLY A 143 0.84 -0.99 11.01
C GLY A 143 0.10 -0.76 12.33
N ILE A 144 0.80 -0.63 13.47
CA ILE A 144 0.13 -0.33 14.76
C ILE A 144 -0.50 1.07 14.77
N GLY A 145 0.09 2.06 14.08
CA GLY A 145 -0.50 3.38 13.94
C GLY A 145 -1.85 3.32 13.23
N MET A 146 -1.87 2.66 12.07
CA MET A 146 -3.08 2.40 11.28
C MET A 146 -4.15 1.69 12.11
N ALA A 147 -3.78 0.63 12.82
CA ALA A 147 -4.71 -0.11 13.67
C ALA A 147 -5.27 0.76 14.81
N ALA A 148 -4.45 1.64 15.40
CA ALA A 148 -4.88 2.55 16.46
C ALA A 148 -5.94 3.55 15.99
N ALA A 149 -5.75 4.14 14.80
CA ALA A 149 -6.75 5.02 14.20
C ALA A 149 -8.08 4.32 13.87
N LEU A 150 -8.06 2.98 13.73
CA LEU A 150 -9.24 2.14 13.52
C LEU A 150 -9.83 1.57 14.82
N GLY A 151 -9.36 2.04 15.99
CA GLY A 151 -9.92 1.72 17.29
C GLY A 151 -9.24 0.57 18.04
N VAL A 152 -8.11 0.04 17.55
CA VAL A 152 -7.27 -0.88 18.33
C VAL A 152 -6.53 -0.11 19.41
N ARG A 153 -6.69 -0.47 20.68
CA ARG A 153 -5.94 0.17 21.76
C ARG A 153 -4.68 -0.63 22.09
N PHE A 154 -3.54 0.05 22.04
CA PHE A 154 -2.26 -0.49 22.46
C PHE A 154 -1.93 0.04 23.86
N LEU A 155 -1.85 -0.86 24.84
CA LEU A 155 -1.68 -0.51 26.24
C LEU A 155 -0.26 -0.81 26.71
N ASP A 156 0.38 0.13 27.40
CA ASP A 156 1.69 -0.10 28.02
C ASP A 156 1.59 -0.89 29.34
N MET A 157 2.73 -1.15 29.98
CA MET A 157 2.80 -1.90 31.24
C MET A 157 2.05 -1.25 32.41
N ALA A 158 1.77 0.06 32.36
CA ALA A 158 0.96 0.76 33.34
C ALA A 158 -0.55 0.65 33.04
N GLY A 159 -0.92 0.09 31.88
CA GLY A 159 -2.29 0.05 31.38
C GLY A 159 -2.72 1.33 30.68
N GLU A 160 -1.77 2.24 30.40
CA GLU A 160 -2.05 3.50 29.71
C GLU A 160 -2.00 3.29 28.19
N GLU A 161 -2.90 3.98 27.49
CA GLU A 161 -3.02 3.87 26.04
C GLU A 161 -1.98 4.71 25.30
N ILE A 162 -1.31 4.09 24.32
CA ILE A 162 -0.43 4.76 23.36
C ILE A 162 -1.30 5.20 22.17
N LYS A 163 -1.74 6.47 22.19
CA LYS A 163 -2.76 6.98 21.25
C LYS A 163 -2.34 6.99 19.78
N ILE A 164 -1.12 7.44 19.50
CA ILE A 164 -0.55 7.49 18.14
C ILE A 164 0.78 6.73 18.20
N PRO A 165 0.72 5.39 18.16
CA PRO A 165 1.93 4.58 18.31
C PRO A 165 2.80 4.67 17.06
N ALA A 166 4.12 4.62 17.25
CA ALA A 166 5.13 4.60 16.21
C ALA A 166 6.13 3.45 16.40
N GLY A 167 7.14 3.35 15.53
CA GLY A 167 8.14 2.27 15.57
C GLY A 167 8.81 2.10 16.95
N ASP A 168 9.04 3.18 17.69
CA ASP A 168 9.67 3.13 19.02
C ASP A 168 8.77 2.51 20.10
N ASP A 169 7.45 2.56 19.89
CA ASP A 169 6.46 2.10 20.83
C ASP A 169 6.23 0.59 20.76
N LEU A 170 6.63 -0.06 19.66
CA LEU A 170 6.49 -1.49 19.46
C LEU A 170 6.95 -2.31 20.67
N GLY A 171 8.11 -1.99 21.24
CA GLY A 171 8.66 -2.68 22.42
C GLY A 171 8.04 -2.30 23.76
N ARG A 172 7.18 -1.27 23.79
CA ARG A 172 6.51 -0.77 25.02
C ARG A 172 5.10 -1.32 25.19
N ILE A 173 4.48 -1.81 24.11
CA ILE A 173 3.14 -2.40 24.13
C ILE A 173 3.17 -3.63 25.03
N SER A 174 2.21 -3.74 25.94
CA SER A 174 2.04 -4.90 26.82
C SER A 174 0.80 -5.72 26.49
N ARG A 175 -0.22 -5.09 25.89
CA ARG A 175 -1.50 -5.71 25.57
C ARG A 175 -2.15 -5.00 24.38
N ILE A 176 -2.81 -5.79 23.54
CA ILE A 176 -3.66 -5.33 22.44
C ILE A 176 -5.14 -5.49 22.86
N ASP A 177 -5.94 -4.44 22.71
CA ASP A 177 -7.38 -4.47 22.95
C ASP A 177 -8.14 -4.04 21.69
N MET A 178 -9.01 -4.92 21.18
CA MET A 178 -9.83 -4.69 20.00
C MET A 178 -11.29 -4.36 20.34
N SER A 179 -11.62 -4.07 21.61
CA SER A 179 -13.00 -3.82 22.03
C SER A 179 -13.69 -2.66 21.28
N ASP A 180 -12.90 -1.68 20.84
CA ASP A 180 -13.37 -0.46 20.18
C ASP A 180 -13.03 -0.45 18.68
N PHE A 181 -12.62 -1.61 18.12
CA PHE A 181 -12.27 -1.74 16.70
C PHE A 181 -13.47 -1.45 15.79
N ASP A 182 -13.23 -0.76 14.67
CA ASP A 182 -14.28 -0.30 13.77
C ASP A 182 -15.13 -1.48 13.24
N PRO A 183 -16.41 -1.58 13.63
CA PRO A 183 -17.24 -2.73 13.28
C PRO A 183 -17.60 -2.77 11.79
N ARG A 184 -17.42 -1.67 11.04
CA ARG A 184 -17.71 -1.62 9.60
C ARG A 184 -16.79 -2.56 8.81
N LEU A 185 -15.55 -2.75 9.28
CA LEU A 185 -14.56 -3.62 8.64
C LEU A 185 -14.96 -5.09 8.60
N ALA A 186 -15.87 -5.54 9.48
CA ALA A 186 -16.32 -6.93 9.50
C ALA A 186 -17.03 -7.38 8.20
N ASN A 187 -17.54 -6.43 7.40
CA ASN A 187 -18.25 -6.69 6.15
C ASN A 187 -17.47 -6.23 4.90
N VAL A 188 -16.20 -5.85 5.05
CA VAL A 188 -15.37 -5.35 3.96
C VAL A 188 -14.33 -6.40 3.61
N THR A 189 -14.25 -6.74 2.32
CA THR A 189 -13.12 -7.52 1.81
C THR A 189 -11.93 -6.59 1.68
N VAL A 190 -10.77 -6.97 2.21
CA VAL A 190 -9.55 -6.15 2.15
C VAL A 190 -8.47 -6.91 1.40
N ASP A 191 -8.02 -6.36 0.28
CA ASP A 191 -6.86 -6.84 -0.47
C ASP A 191 -5.72 -5.85 -0.34
N ALA A 192 -4.53 -6.36 -0.01
CA ALA A 192 -3.34 -5.54 0.11
C ALA A 192 -2.31 -5.97 -0.92
N LEU A 193 -1.90 -5.03 -1.76
CA LEU A 193 -1.00 -5.27 -2.88
C LEU A 193 0.44 -5.32 -2.38
N CYS A 194 1.01 -6.51 -2.41
CA CYS A 194 2.33 -6.82 -1.91
C CYS A 194 3.16 -7.49 -3.00
N ASP A 195 4.10 -6.71 -3.53
CA ASP A 195 4.95 -7.09 -4.65
C ASP A 195 6.33 -7.64 -4.22
N VAL A 196 6.53 -7.76 -2.91
CA VAL A 196 7.76 -8.25 -2.30
C VAL A 196 7.46 -9.46 -1.44
N ASN A 197 8.42 -10.37 -1.33
CA ASN A 197 8.28 -11.59 -0.51
C ASN A 197 8.99 -11.46 0.85
N ASN A 198 9.49 -10.27 1.17
CA ASN A 198 10.20 -10.00 2.41
C ASN A 198 9.32 -10.33 3.62
N PRO A 199 9.76 -11.21 4.55
CA PRO A 199 9.02 -11.48 5.78
C PRO A 199 9.01 -10.24 6.68
N LEU A 200 8.25 -10.29 7.78
CA LEU A 200 8.28 -9.20 8.76
C LEU A 200 9.63 -9.09 9.47
N LEU A 201 10.23 -10.22 9.84
CA LEU A 201 11.40 -10.33 10.72
C LEU A 201 12.59 -11.02 10.01
N GLY A 202 13.77 -10.90 10.62
CA GLY A 202 15.03 -11.52 10.23
C GLY A 202 15.86 -10.68 9.27
N GLU A 203 16.97 -11.23 8.76
CA GLU A 203 17.91 -10.49 7.89
C GLU A 203 17.29 -9.97 6.59
N LYS A 204 16.18 -10.58 6.14
CA LYS A 204 15.38 -10.14 4.99
C LYS A 204 14.09 -9.43 5.40
N GLY A 205 13.94 -9.13 6.69
CA GLY A 205 12.77 -8.54 7.32
C GLY A 205 12.59 -7.06 7.02
N ALA A 206 11.49 -6.50 7.53
CA ALA A 206 11.12 -5.10 7.27
C ALA A 206 12.20 -4.12 7.74
N ALA A 207 12.69 -4.29 8.97
CA ALA A 207 13.67 -3.38 9.57
C ALA A 207 15.01 -3.46 8.85
N HIS A 208 15.57 -4.65 8.67
CA HIS A 208 16.89 -4.82 8.05
C HIS A 208 16.94 -4.38 6.58
N VAL A 209 15.86 -4.58 5.82
CA VAL A 209 15.84 -4.29 4.38
C VAL A 209 15.39 -2.86 4.09
N TYR A 210 14.36 -2.36 4.77
CA TYR A 210 13.69 -1.11 4.37
C TYR A 210 13.84 0.05 5.36
N ALA A 211 14.21 -0.17 6.62
CA ALA A 211 14.41 0.95 7.54
C ALA A 211 15.64 1.83 7.21
N PRO A 212 16.77 1.32 6.66
CA PRO A 212 17.93 2.17 6.32
C PRO A 212 17.61 3.28 5.33
N GLN A 213 16.81 3.00 4.29
CA GLN A 213 16.36 4.03 3.34
C GLN A 213 15.38 5.05 3.95
N LYS A 214 14.85 4.74 5.15
CA LYS A 214 13.97 5.61 5.95
C LYS A 214 14.73 6.33 7.07
N GLY A 215 16.07 6.31 7.05
CA GLY A 215 16.92 7.02 8.03
C GLY A 215 17.44 6.18 9.21
N ALA A 216 17.14 4.88 9.28
CA ALA A 216 17.60 4.05 10.40
C ALA A 216 19.12 3.82 10.40
N SER A 217 19.77 4.07 11.55
CA SER A 217 21.11 3.52 11.84
C SER A 217 21.01 2.01 12.12
N LYS A 218 22.16 1.33 12.24
CA LYS A 218 22.19 -0.10 12.62
C LYS A 218 21.53 -0.34 13.98
N GLU A 219 21.76 0.55 14.93
CA GLU A 219 21.16 0.47 16.28
C GLU A 219 19.64 0.66 16.21
N VAL A 220 19.16 1.57 15.36
CA VAL A 220 17.73 1.79 15.12
C VAL A 220 17.09 0.56 14.45
N VAL A 221 17.77 -0.04 13.47
CA VAL A 221 17.31 -1.30 12.83
C VAL A 221 17.11 -2.39 13.86
N GLU A 222 18.10 -2.64 14.72
CA GLU A 222 17.98 -3.67 15.76
C GLU A 222 16.87 -3.34 16.78
N ARG A 223 16.67 -2.06 17.11
CA ARG A 223 15.58 -1.64 17.99
C ARG A 223 14.21 -1.94 17.39
N LEU A 224 14.01 -1.59 16.12
CA LEU A 224 12.78 -1.85 15.37
C LEU A 224 12.53 -3.36 15.23
N GLU A 225 13.55 -4.14 14.90
CA GLU A 225 13.46 -5.60 14.79
C GLU A 225 12.96 -6.22 16.10
N ASN A 226 13.59 -5.86 17.23
CA ASN A 226 13.18 -6.36 18.54
C ASN A 226 11.76 -5.93 18.89
N GLY A 227 11.36 -4.70 18.54
CA GLY A 227 10.00 -4.22 18.70
C GLY A 227 8.99 -5.04 17.89
N MET A 228 9.27 -5.30 16.62
CA MET A 228 8.38 -6.11 15.76
C MET A 228 8.31 -7.57 16.24
N GLN A 229 9.43 -8.13 16.69
CA GLN A 229 9.45 -9.49 17.28
C GLN A 229 8.57 -9.58 18.53
N HIS A 230 8.57 -8.53 19.35
CA HIS A 230 7.67 -8.40 20.49
C HIS A 230 6.21 -8.30 20.06
N LEU A 231 5.89 -7.45 19.08
CA LEU A 231 4.53 -7.34 18.52
C LEU A 231 4.02 -8.68 17.98
N VAL A 232 4.83 -9.44 17.22
CA VAL A 232 4.44 -10.78 16.73
C VAL A 232 4.07 -11.72 17.88
N THR A 233 4.77 -11.63 18.99
CA THR A 233 4.45 -12.42 20.19
C THR A 233 3.09 -12.03 20.76
N LEU A 234 2.81 -10.73 20.87
CA LEU A 234 1.51 -10.23 21.33
C LEU A 234 0.36 -10.58 20.38
N LEU A 235 0.55 -10.46 19.07
CA LEU A 235 -0.47 -10.84 18.08
C LEU A 235 -0.84 -12.33 18.18
N SER A 236 0.15 -13.18 18.45
CA SER A 236 -0.08 -14.61 18.69
C SER A 236 -0.82 -14.87 20.00
N LEU A 237 -0.45 -14.18 21.09
CA LEU A 237 -1.04 -14.39 22.42
C LEU A 237 -2.43 -13.77 22.57
N ASP A 238 -2.62 -12.54 22.11
CA ASP A 238 -3.85 -11.76 22.31
C ASP A 238 -4.88 -12.03 21.22
N LEU A 239 -4.44 -12.22 19.97
CA LEU A 239 -5.33 -12.37 18.80
C LEU A 239 -5.30 -13.77 18.17
N GLY A 240 -4.40 -14.66 18.61
CA GLY A 240 -4.25 -15.99 18.02
C GLY A 240 -3.67 -15.96 16.60
N PHE A 241 -3.07 -14.85 16.18
CA PHE A 241 -2.60 -14.63 14.81
C PHE A 241 -1.10 -14.91 14.69
N ASN A 242 -0.70 -15.76 13.74
CA ASN A 242 0.70 -16.15 13.55
C ASN A 242 1.29 -15.54 12.26
N LEU A 243 2.10 -14.50 12.43
CA LEU A 243 2.77 -13.76 11.35
C LEU A 243 4.17 -14.27 11.00
N ALA A 244 4.75 -15.18 11.78
CA ALA A 244 6.19 -15.47 11.72
C ALA A 244 6.67 -15.98 10.35
N HIS A 245 5.76 -16.43 9.49
CA HIS A 245 6.05 -16.99 8.16
C HIS A 245 5.20 -16.41 7.02
N ALA A 246 4.49 -15.30 7.26
CA ALA A 246 3.71 -14.68 6.19
C ALA A 246 4.66 -14.01 5.17
N GLU A 247 4.76 -14.59 3.97
CA GLU A 247 5.51 -13.99 2.87
C GLU A 247 4.94 -12.61 2.53
N GLY A 248 5.82 -11.62 2.34
CA GLY A 248 5.43 -10.24 2.05
C GLY A 248 4.98 -9.41 3.25
N ALA A 249 4.87 -10.00 4.45
CA ALA A 249 4.46 -9.28 5.65
C ALA A 249 5.39 -8.10 6.03
N GLY A 250 6.62 -8.05 5.50
CA GLY A 250 7.54 -6.93 5.72
C GLY A 250 7.28 -5.70 4.86
N ALA A 251 6.38 -5.78 3.87
CA ALA A 251 6.08 -4.65 2.99
C ALA A 251 5.56 -3.44 3.77
N GLY A 252 5.95 -2.24 3.32
CA GLY A 252 5.54 -0.98 3.94
C GLY A 252 6.04 -0.78 5.38
N GLY A 253 7.19 -1.35 5.77
CA GLY A 253 7.65 -1.30 7.17
C GLY A 253 6.81 -2.16 8.11
N GLY A 254 6.24 -3.24 7.58
CA GLY A 254 5.36 -4.16 8.30
C GLY A 254 3.87 -3.79 8.27
N ILE A 255 3.46 -2.74 7.54
CA ILE A 255 2.03 -2.42 7.38
C ILE A 255 1.26 -3.60 6.78
N ALA A 256 1.86 -4.36 5.86
CA ALA A 256 1.25 -5.59 5.33
C ALA A 256 0.90 -6.59 6.45
N ALA A 257 1.78 -6.75 7.44
CA ALA A 257 1.52 -7.58 8.60
C ALA A 257 0.35 -7.05 9.44
N GLY A 258 0.29 -5.73 9.65
CA GLY A 258 -0.82 -5.07 10.35
C GLY A 258 -2.16 -5.23 9.62
N LEU A 259 -2.17 -5.06 8.30
CA LEU A 259 -3.36 -5.27 7.46
C LEU A 259 -3.85 -6.72 7.56
N ALA A 260 -2.93 -7.69 7.48
CA ALA A 260 -3.29 -9.10 7.64
C ALA A 260 -3.81 -9.41 9.06
N ALA A 261 -3.17 -8.86 10.11
CA ALA A 261 -3.50 -9.18 11.49
C ALA A 261 -4.77 -8.52 12.00
N PHE A 262 -4.99 -7.24 11.67
CA PHE A 262 -6.10 -6.45 12.22
C PHE A 262 -7.29 -6.37 11.28
N LEU A 263 -7.06 -6.34 9.96
CA LEU A 263 -8.12 -6.20 8.95
C LEU A 263 -8.41 -7.52 8.23
N ASN A 264 -7.72 -8.61 8.57
CA ASN A 264 -7.81 -9.90 7.88
C ASN A 264 -7.58 -9.76 6.36
N ALA A 265 -6.68 -8.86 5.97
CA ALA A 265 -6.41 -8.57 4.57
C ALA A 265 -5.70 -9.73 3.86
N SER A 266 -6.06 -9.97 2.60
CA SER A 266 -5.36 -10.90 1.73
C SER A 266 -4.17 -10.21 1.07
N LEU A 267 -2.97 -10.75 1.27
CA LEU A 267 -1.78 -10.25 0.57
C LEU A 267 -1.76 -10.81 -0.84
N ARG A 268 -1.87 -9.93 -1.84
CA ARG A 268 -1.96 -10.28 -3.26
C ARG A 268 -0.87 -9.59 -4.06
N LYS A 269 -0.44 -10.19 -5.18
CA LYS A 269 0.43 -9.50 -6.13
C LYS A 269 -0.32 -8.35 -6.78
N GLY A 270 0.33 -7.21 -6.96
CA GLY A 270 -0.29 -6.02 -7.55
C GLY A 270 -0.81 -6.28 -8.95
N ILE A 271 0.01 -6.91 -9.80
CA ILE A 271 -0.33 -7.16 -11.21
C ILE A 271 -1.58 -8.04 -11.40
N ASP A 272 -1.73 -9.09 -10.58
CA ASP A 272 -2.90 -9.97 -10.66
C ASP A 272 -4.19 -9.19 -10.37
N MET A 273 -4.14 -8.28 -9.39
CA MET A 273 -5.27 -7.44 -9.04
C MET A 273 -5.60 -6.43 -10.14
N VAL A 274 -4.58 -5.82 -10.73
CA VAL A 274 -4.73 -4.85 -11.83
C VAL A 274 -5.40 -5.51 -13.02
N ILE A 275 -4.95 -6.71 -13.40
CA ILE A 275 -5.54 -7.47 -14.52
C ILE A 275 -7.01 -7.76 -14.26
N GLU A 276 -7.35 -8.22 -13.05
CA GLU A 276 -8.73 -8.53 -12.65
C GLU A 276 -9.62 -7.27 -12.65
N GLN A 277 -9.16 -6.17 -12.06
CA GLN A 277 -9.94 -4.94 -11.90
C GLN A 277 -10.14 -4.17 -13.21
N LEU A 278 -9.12 -4.16 -14.08
CA LEU A 278 -9.19 -3.48 -15.37
C LEU A 278 -9.81 -4.34 -16.47
N HIS A 279 -10.23 -5.57 -16.14
CA HIS A 279 -10.72 -6.57 -17.11
C HIS A 279 -9.79 -6.71 -18.33
N ILE A 280 -8.47 -6.66 -18.09
CA ILE A 280 -7.46 -6.63 -19.16
C ILE A 280 -7.50 -7.90 -20.02
N ASP A 281 -7.92 -9.03 -19.46
CA ASP A 281 -7.98 -10.31 -20.19
C ASP A 281 -8.83 -10.21 -21.47
N ASP A 282 -9.98 -9.52 -21.41
CA ASP A 282 -10.84 -9.33 -22.57
C ASP A 282 -10.17 -8.45 -23.65
N ASP A 283 -9.41 -7.44 -23.22
CA ASP A 283 -8.65 -6.57 -24.11
C ASP A 283 -7.44 -7.29 -24.72
N LEU A 284 -6.78 -8.19 -23.98
CA LEU A 284 -5.67 -9.00 -24.44
C LEU A 284 -6.10 -9.94 -25.57
N ASP A 285 -7.23 -10.62 -25.41
CA ASP A 285 -7.78 -11.53 -26.43
C ASP A 285 -8.22 -10.79 -27.69
N ALA A 286 -8.64 -9.53 -27.57
CA ALA A 286 -9.10 -8.71 -28.68
C ALA A 286 -7.96 -8.01 -29.46
N ALA A 287 -6.74 -7.95 -28.92
CA ALA A 287 -5.64 -7.17 -29.48
C ALA A 287 -4.84 -7.93 -30.56
N ASP A 288 -4.51 -7.24 -31.66
CA ASP A 288 -3.57 -7.74 -32.67
C ASP A 288 -2.11 -7.45 -32.28
N LEU A 289 -1.88 -6.40 -31.48
CA LEU A 289 -0.57 -5.95 -31.00
C LEU A 289 -0.71 -5.33 -29.61
N ILE A 290 0.19 -5.72 -28.69
CA ILE A 290 0.27 -5.17 -27.33
C ILE A 290 1.59 -4.40 -27.20
N ILE A 291 1.53 -3.20 -26.64
CA ILE A 291 2.71 -2.36 -26.35
C ILE A 291 2.68 -1.97 -24.88
N THR A 292 3.76 -2.22 -24.15
CA THR A 292 3.93 -1.87 -22.72
C THR A 292 5.24 -1.12 -22.50
N THR A 293 5.40 -0.53 -21.31
CA THR A 293 6.59 0.20 -20.89
C THR A 293 6.84 0.04 -19.40
N GLU A 294 8.09 0.11 -18.99
CA GLU A 294 8.47 0.33 -17.58
C GLU A 294 9.77 1.14 -17.49
N GLY A 295 9.95 1.84 -16.37
CA GLY A 295 11.08 2.77 -16.20
C GLY A 295 12.46 2.12 -16.19
N ARG A 296 12.54 0.85 -15.79
CA ARG A 296 13.80 0.13 -15.74
C ARG A 296 13.59 -1.38 -15.90
N LEU A 297 14.01 -1.89 -17.05
CA LEU A 297 14.23 -3.32 -17.27
C LEU A 297 15.49 -3.75 -16.53
N ASP A 298 15.32 -4.22 -15.30
CA ASP A 298 16.41 -4.83 -14.54
C ASP A 298 16.16 -6.32 -14.24
N SER A 299 17.12 -6.94 -13.57
CA SER A 299 17.05 -8.35 -13.22
C SER A 299 15.86 -8.68 -12.34
N GLN A 300 15.32 -7.74 -11.55
CA GLN A 300 14.11 -7.95 -10.77
C GLN A 300 12.88 -8.00 -11.67
N THR A 301 12.76 -7.13 -12.69
CA THR A 301 11.67 -7.21 -13.68
C THR A 301 11.62 -8.58 -14.35
N LEU A 302 12.76 -9.04 -14.89
CA LEU A 302 12.82 -10.30 -15.64
C LEU A 302 12.65 -11.56 -14.77
N SER A 303 12.93 -11.47 -13.47
CA SER A 303 12.82 -12.59 -12.54
C SER A 303 11.52 -12.65 -11.74
N HIS A 304 10.83 -11.52 -11.57
CA HIS A 304 9.60 -11.43 -10.79
C HIS A 304 8.35 -11.19 -11.65
N GLY A 305 8.50 -10.87 -12.94
CA GLY A 305 7.37 -10.71 -13.87
C GLY A 305 6.37 -9.68 -13.37
N LYS A 306 6.86 -8.48 -13.03
CA LYS A 306 6.02 -7.32 -12.73
C LYS A 306 5.29 -6.85 -13.98
#